data_AF-A0A919BE08-F1
#
_entry.id   AF-A0A919BE08-F1
#
_cell.length_a   1.000
_cell.length_b   1.000
_cell.length_c   1.000
_cell.angle_alpha   90.00
_cell.angle_beta   90.00
_cell.angle_gamma   90.00
#
_symmetry.space_group_name_H-M   'P 1'
#
loop_
_entity.id
_entity.type
_entity.pdbx_description
1 polymer ?
#
loop_
_entity_poly.entity_id
_entity_poly.type
_entity_poly.pdbx_seq_one_letter_code
_entity_poly.pdbx_strand_id
1 'polypeptide(L)'
;MQPLNQILSPERIKSLRKDNGWSQELLAKAAGLSLRTIQRAEKDGNSSPETQLALAAAFNVSPKELFSVSNQPDVNWKRKNMMQNVFALLVVTGAILMLVLLGGDLGMFADFYGVLFLVLFTYSSTVIAFGTHGFIKSLTGLSYLFANDIAHTPASDYLSVIFKRQVVFIYGAAFIAFLIGSIAIFSSEEAIASNTIFFSAFAVNLLIVMYAAILAEGVYRPLATKLETRSIAQQFKVAE
;
A
#
# COMPACT_ATOMS: atom_id res chain seq x y z
N MET A 1 6.44 29.58 13.13
CA MET A 1 6.98 28.24 13.47
C MET A 1 5.92 27.53 14.28
N GLN A 2 5.29 26.48 13.76
CA GLN A 2 4.28 25.72 14.51
C GLN A 2 4.95 25.00 15.69
N PRO A 3 4.36 25.00 16.90
CA PRO A 3 4.87 24.21 18.00
C PRO A 3 4.55 22.74 17.70
N LEU A 4 5.54 22.02 17.19
CA LEU A 4 5.47 20.57 17.04
C LEU A 4 5.53 19.98 18.46
N ASN A 5 4.35 19.74 19.03
CA ASN A 5 4.18 18.92 20.22
C ASN A 5 4.45 17.45 19.83
N GLN A 6 5.69 17.15 19.44
CA GLN A 6 6.11 15.84 18.95
C GLN A 6 6.74 15.04 20.08
N ILE A 7 6.04 13.95 20.45
CA ILE A 7 6.53 12.94 21.37
C ILE A 7 7.60 12.12 20.63
N LEU A 8 8.76 11.91 21.26
CA LEU A 8 9.82 11.07 20.73
C LEU A 8 9.35 9.61 20.57
N SER A 9 9.88 8.89 19.60
CA SER A 9 9.67 7.45 19.48
C SER A 9 10.59 6.71 20.47
N PRO A 10 10.05 6.11 21.55
CA PRO A 10 10.89 5.45 22.55
C PRO A 10 11.61 4.23 21.97
N GLU A 11 10.97 3.54 21.02
CA GLU A 11 11.55 2.39 20.31
C GLU A 11 12.70 2.81 19.40
N ARG A 12 12.57 3.96 18.71
CA ARG A 12 13.62 4.46 17.82
C ARG A 12 14.87 4.84 18.61
N ILE A 13 14.70 5.49 19.76
CA ILE A 13 15.82 5.83 20.66
C ILE A 13 16.52 4.56 21.15
N LYS A 14 15.75 3.54 21.57
CA LYS A 14 16.32 2.24 21.97
C LYS A 14 17.07 1.55 20.85
N SER A 15 16.56 1.60 19.62
CA SER A 15 17.24 1.07 18.43
C SER A 15 18.57 1.76 18.21
N LEU A 16 18.57 3.09 18.06
CA LEU A 16 19.79 3.86 17.80
C LEU A 16 20.83 3.68 18.90
N ARG A 17 20.41 3.60 20.17
CA ARG A 17 21.29 3.31 21.29
C ARG A 17 21.94 1.92 21.16
N LYS A 18 21.15 0.89 20.84
CA LYS A 18 21.67 -0.47 20.64
C LYS A 18 22.57 -0.58 19.41
N ASP A 19 22.23 0.09 18.32
CA ASP A 19 23.00 0.10 17.07
C ASP A 19 24.39 0.74 17.28
N ASN A 20 24.49 1.73 18.17
CA ASN A 20 25.77 2.32 18.60
C ASN A 20 26.47 1.53 19.74
N GLY A 21 25.87 0.44 20.23
CA GLY A 21 26.43 -0.36 21.33
C GLY A 21 26.42 0.34 22.69
N TRP A 22 25.52 1.30 22.91
CA TRP A 22 25.53 2.15 24.11
C TRP A 22 24.62 1.64 25.24
N SER A 23 25.09 1.80 26.48
CA SER A 23 24.22 1.73 27.66
C SER A 23 23.40 3.02 27.81
N GLN A 24 22.38 3.02 28.66
CA GLN A 24 21.60 4.25 28.91
C GLN A 24 22.48 5.35 29.53
N GLU A 25 23.44 4.97 30.38
CA GLU A 25 24.42 5.86 30.99
C GLU A 25 25.38 6.43 29.95
N LEU A 26 25.83 5.61 28.99
CA LEU A 26 26.72 6.07 27.93
C LEU A 26 26.00 7.04 26.98
N LEU A 27 24.74 6.77 26.63
CA LEU A 27 23.90 7.71 25.88
C LEU A 27 23.67 9.01 26.64
N ALA A 28 23.41 8.94 27.95
CA ALA A 28 23.25 10.13 28.79
C ALA A 28 24.50 11.01 28.75
N LYS A 29 25.68 10.39 28.85
CA LYS A 29 26.97 11.09 28.75
C LYS A 29 27.21 11.68 27.36
N ALA A 30 26.94 10.91 26.30
CA ALA A 30 27.13 11.37 24.92
C ALA A 30 26.21 12.53 24.55
N ALA A 31 24.96 12.51 25.03
CA ALA A 31 23.99 13.57 24.78
C ALA A 31 24.07 14.76 25.76
N GLY A 32 24.91 14.69 26.80
CA GLY A 32 24.95 15.72 27.84
C GLY A 32 23.65 15.81 28.66
N LEU A 33 22.92 14.70 28.78
CA LEU A 33 21.63 14.60 29.47
C LEU A 33 21.73 13.76 30.75
N SER A 34 20.75 13.88 31.64
CA SER A 34 20.68 13.00 32.81
C SER A 34 20.20 11.60 32.44
N LEU A 35 20.65 10.57 33.18
CA LEU A 35 20.15 9.20 33.02
C LEU A 35 18.62 9.13 33.12
N ARG A 36 18.03 9.90 34.04
CA ARG A 36 16.57 10.01 34.21
C ARG A 36 15.89 10.57 32.95
N THR A 37 16.53 11.52 32.26
CA THR A 37 16.03 12.08 30.99
C THR A 37 16.01 11.02 29.90
N ILE A 38 17.10 10.25 29.77
CA ILE A 38 17.18 9.13 28.81
C ILE A 38 16.11 8.07 29.12
N GLN A 39 15.98 7.67 30.39
CA GLN A 39 14.99 6.68 30.80
C GLN A 39 13.56 7.15 30.51
N ARG A 40 13.24 8.43 30.75
CA ARG A 40 11.93 9.01 30.41
C ARG A 40 11.71 9.06 28.90
N ALA A 41 12.72 9.44 28.12
CA ALA A 41 12.63 9.45 26.66
C ALA A 41 12.42 8.02 26.09
N GLU A 42 13.10 7.01 26.64
CA GLU A 42 12.95 5.60 26.27
C GLU A 42 11.70 4.91 26.84
N LYS A 43 11.04 5.50 27.83
CA LYS A 43 9.83 4.94 28.45
C LYS A 43 8.56 5.58 27.88
N ASP A 44 8.48 6.91 27.93
CA ASP A 44 7.24 7.67 27.69
C ASP A 44 7.34 8.60 26.47
N GLY A 45 8.53 8.74 25.85
CA GLY A 45 8.77 9.62 24.69
C GLY A 45 8.69 11.12 25.00
N ASN A 46 8.33 11.49 26.23
CA ASN A 46 8.17 12.88 26.64
C ASN A 46 9.52 13.52 26.97
N SER A 47 9.83 14.63 26.31
CA SER A 47 11.11 15.33 26.37
C SER A 47 10.94 16.80 25.96
N SER A 48 11.84 17.67 26.42
CA SER A 48 11.87 19.06 25.97
C SER A 48 12.50 19.16 24.57
N PRO A 49 12.22 20.22 23.79
CA PRO A 49 12.87 20.45 22.50
C PRO A 49 14.41 20.41 22.55
N GLU A 50 15.00 20.91 23.64
CA GLU A 50 16.45 20.89 23.87
C GLU A 50 16.96 19.45 24.04
N THR A 51 16.19 18.62 24.74
CA THR A 51 16.49 17.19 24.91
C THR A 51 16.45 16.47 23.57
N GLN A 52 15.48 16.81 22.71
CA GLN A 52 15.33 16.22 21.37
C GLN A 52 16.53 16.58 20.48
N LEU A 53 16.96 17.85 20.51
CA LEU A 53 18.13 18.32 19.77
C LEU A 53 19.42 17.65 20.27
N ALA A 54 19.58 17.52 21.59
CA ALA A 54 20.74 16.89 22.20
C ALA A 54 20.86 15.40 21.81
N LEU A 55 19.74 14.67 21.81
CA LEU A 55 19.69 13.29 21.34
C LEU A 55 20.00 13.20 19.84
N ALA A 56 19.49 14.13 19.03
CA ALA A 56 19.70 14.12 17.57
C ALA A 56 21.18 14.34 17.25
N ALA A 57 21.81 15.29 17.94
CA ALA A 57 23.24 15.56 17.84
C ALA A 57 24.07 14.35 18.29
N ALA A 58 23.72 13.71 19.42
CA ALA A 58 24.44 12.55 19.93
C ALA A 58 24.40 11.37 18.95
N PHE A 59 23.27 11.13 18.30
CA PHE A 59 23.12 10.08 17.29
C PHE A 59 23.58 10.49 15.88
N ASN A 60 23.97 11.76 15.69
CA ASN A 60 24.30 12.34 14.39
C ASN A 60 23.19 12.14 13.34
N VAL A 61 21.93 12.33 13.76
CA VAL A 61 20.72 12.23 12.92
C VAL A 61 19.96 13.55 12.93
N SER A 62 19.06 13.75 11.97
CA SER A 62 18.17 14.91 12.04
C SER A 62 17.16 14.76 13.18
N PRO A 63 16.73 15.83 13.87
CA PRO A 63 15.72 15.74 14.94
C PRO A 63 14.44 15.04 14.49
N LYS A 64 14.08 15.20 13.21
CA LYS A 64 12.91 14.57 12.59
C LYS A 64 12.93 13.03 12.68
N GLU A 65 14.11 12.42 12.69
CA GLU A 65 14.29 10.96 12.73
C GLU A 65 14.06 10.36 14.12
N LEU A 66 14.00 11.18 15.16
CA LEU A 66 13.76 10.72 16.53
C LEU A 66 12.27 10.60 16.89
N PHE A 67 11.39 11.20 16.09
CA PHE A 67 9.96 11.19 16.34
C PHE A 67 9.30 9.91 15.81
N SER A 68 8.12 9.61 16.32
CA SER A 68 7.30 8.53 15.75
C SER A 68 6.96 8.89 14.31
N VAL A 69 7.53 8.15 13.37
CA VAL A 69 6.98 8.08 12.02
C VAL A 69 5.58 7.52 12.18
N SER A 70 4.55 8.31 11.85
CA SER A 70 3.17 7.86 11.97
C SER A 70 3.01 6.56 11.19
N ASN A 71 2.39 5.57 11.84
CA ASN A 71 2.19 4.25 11.24
C ASN A 71 1.17 4.27 10.08
N GLN A 72 0.50 5.41 9.91
CA GLN A 72 -0.40 5.74 8.82
C GLN A 72 0.08 7.00 8.10
N PRO A 73 -0.07 7.06 6.77
CA PRO A 73 0.16 8.28 6.02
C PRO A 73 -0.71 9.43 6.53
N ASP A 74 -0.14 10.63 6.64
CA ASP A 74 -0.92 11.84 6.94
C ASP A 74 -1.71 12.25 5.69
N VAL A 75 -3.04 12.29 5.81
CA VAL A 75 -3.96 12.42 4.67
C VAL A 75 -4.87 13.63 4.86
N ASN A 76 -4.86 14.54 3.90
CA ASN A 76 -5.76 15.68 3.87
C ASN A 76 -7.08 15.37 3.14
N TRP A 77 -8.15 15.21 3.92
CA TRP A 77 -9.50 14.90 3.43
C TRP A 77 -10.31 16.15 3.08
N LYS A 78 -9.95 16.87 2.01
CA LYS A 78 -10.76 17.99 1.50
C LYS A 78 -11.93 17.50 0.63
N ARG A 79 -13.17 17.71 1.10
CA ARG A 79 -14.42 17.20 0.48
C ARG A 79 -14.59 17.56 -1.02
N LYS A 80 -14.24 18.79 -1.42
CA LYS A 80 -14.36 19.28 -2.82
C LYS A 80 -13.48 18.50 -3.79
N ASN A 81 -12.30 18.05 -3.34
CA ASN A 81 -11.32 17.38 -4.19
C ASN A 81 -11.53 15.85 -4.18
N MET A 82 -12.07 15.29 -3.08
CA MET A 82 -12.56 13.90 -3.06
C MET A 82 -13.61 13.67 -4.16
N MET A 83 -14.48 14.66 -4.38
CA MET A 83 -15.49 14.63 -5.44
C MET A 83 -14.88 14.56 -6.85
N GLN A 84 -13.68 15.11 -7.06
CA GLN A 84 -12.96 15.03 -8.34
C GLN A 84 -12.39 13.63 -8.58
N ASN A 85 -11.77 13.00 -7.57
CA ASN A 85 -11.26 11.62 -7.69
C ASN A 85 -12.40 10.61 -7.90
N VAL A 86 -13.53 10.81 -7.20
CA VAL A 86 -14.74 9.99 -7.40
C VAL A 86 -15.29 10.19 -8.81
N PHE A 87 -15.35 11.42 -9.31
CA PHE A 87 -15.78 11.71 -10.67
C PHE A 87 -14.87 11.05 -11.71
N ALA A 88 -13.54 11.14 -11.56
CA ALA A 88 -12.58 10.48 -12.43
C ALA A 88 -12.78 8.95 -12.44
N LEU A 89 -13.01 8.35 -11.28
CA LEU A 89 -13.30 6.91 -11.17
C LEU A 89 -14.63 6.57 -11.86
N LEU A 90 -15.68 7.38 -11.70
CA LEU A 90 -16.96 7.18 -12.40
C LEU A 90 -16.82 7.24 -13.92
N VAL A 91 -15.97 8.13 -14.44
CA VAL A 91 -15.69 8.20 -15.88
C VAL A 91 -14.99 6.93 -16.36
N VAL A 92 -13.97 6.44 -15.64
CA VAL A 92 -13.26 5.20 -16.00
C VAL A 92 -14.18 3.99 -15.92
N THR A 93 -14.93 3.85 -14.82
CA THR A 93 -15.91 2.77 -14.66
C THR A 93 -17.00 2.84 -15.73
N GLY A 94 -17.48 4.03 -16.06
CA GLY A 94 -18.45 4.24 -17.14
C GLY A 94 -17.90 3.84 -18.52
N ALA A 95 -16.64 4.14 -18.80
CA ALA A 95 -15.97 3.71 -20.03
C ALA A 95 -15.83 2.18 -20.11
N ILE A 96 -15.43 1.53 -19.01
CA ILE A 96 -15.36 0.06 -18.92
C ILE A 96 -16.75 -0.55 -19.12
N LEU A 97 -17.77 -0.02 -18.45
CA LEU A 97 -19.15 -0.49 -18.57
C LEU A 97 -19.69 -0.30 -19.99
N MET A 98 -19.37 0.81 -20.66
CA MET A 98 -19.69 1.01 -22.07
C MET A 98 -19.05 -0.04 -22.97
N LEU A 99 -17.78 -0.42 -22.74
CA LEU A 99 -17.13 -1.48 -23.49
C LEU A 99 -17.81 -2.84 -23.27
N VAL A 100 -18.22 -3.13 -22.03
CA VAL A 100 -18.94 -4.36 -21.69
C VAL A 100 -20.31 -4.39 -22.39
N LEU A 101 -21.07 -3.30 -22.35
CA LEU A 101 -22.37 -3.19 -23.04
C LEU A 101 -22.25 -3.26 -24.57
N LEU A 102 -21.16 -2.73 -25.13
CA LEU A 102 -20.86 -2.87 -26.56
C LEU A 102 -20.51 -4.32 -26.93
N GLY A 103 -19.81 -5.03 -26.04
CA GLY A 103 -19.40 -6.42 -26.22
C GLY A 103 -20.55 -7.43 -26.11
N GLY A 104 -21.67 -7.05 -25.52
CA GLY A 104 -22.92 -7.82 -25.48
C GLY A 104 -23.61 -7.81 -24.12
N ASP A 105 -24.30 -8.90 -23.79
CA ASP A 105 -25.01 -9.05 -22.53
C ASP A 105 -24.07 -9.10 -21.30
N LEU A 106 -24.50 -8.46 -20.21
CA LEU A 106 -23.74 -8.39 -18.95
C LEU A 106 -23.48 -9.77 -18.35
N GLY A 107 -24.39 -10.73 -18.54
CA GLY A 107 -24.24 -12.09 -18.04
C GLY A 107 -23.03 -12.82 -18.62
N MET A 108 -22.60 -12.46 -19.83
CA MET A 108 -21.41 -13.06 -20.47
C MET A 108 -20.11 -12.69 -19.75
N PHE A 109 -20.09 -11.58 -19.02
CA PHE A 109 -18.93 -11.06 -18.31
C PHE A 109 -19.03 -11.25 -16.79
N ALA A 110 -20.05 -11.97 -16.32
CA ALA A 110 -20.32 -12.15 -14.89
C ALA A 110 -19.87 -13.53 -14.40
N ASP A 111 -18.60 -13.63 -13.99
CA ASP A 111 -18.05 -14.79 -13.29
C ASP A 111 -17.60 -14.40 -11.87
N PHE A 112 -18.48 -14.64 -10.90
CA PHE A 112 -18.22 -14.36 -9.50
C PHE A 112 -17.05 -15.17 -8.94
N TYR A 113 -16.90 -16.43 -9.35
CA TYR A 113 -15.90 -17.33 -8.78
C TYR A 113 -14.50 -16.95 -9.24
N GLY A 114 -14.33 -16.55 -10.50
CA GLY A 114 -13.05 -16.03 -11.00
C GLY A 114 -12.60 -14.77 -10.25
N VAL A 115 -13.52 -13.81 -10.03
CA VAL A 115 -13.21 -12.60 -9.25
C VAL A 115 -12.86 -12.96 -7.81
N LEU A 116 -13.65 -13.82 -7.16
CA LEU A 116 -13.41 -14.26 -5.79
C LEU A 116 -12.05 -14.94 -5.65
N PHE A 117 -11.70 -15.83 -6.59
CA PHE A 117 -10.40 -16.49 -6.62
C PHE A 117 -9.26 -15.48 -6.70
N LEU A 118 -9.31 -14.51 -7.62
CA LEU A 118 -8.26 -13.51 -7.78
C LEU A 118 -8.06 -12.69 -6.51
N VAL A 119 -9.15 -12.26 -5.87
CA VAL A 119 -9.12 -11.49 -4.62
C VAL A 119 -8.50 -12.31 -3.51
N LEU A 120 -8.98 -13.54 -3.28
CA LEU A 120 -8.46 -14.42 -2.25
C LEU A 120 -6.97 -14.73 -2.47
N PHE A 121 -6.59 -15.13 -3.68
CA PHE A 121 -5.19 -15.45 -3.99
C PHE A 121 -4.26 -14.25 -3.78
N THR A 122 -4.68 -13.06 -4.22
CA THR A 122 -3.89 -11.83 -4.08
C THR A 122 -3.67 -11.49 -2.61
N TYR A 123 -4.71 -11.57 -1.78
CA TYR A 123 -4.59 -11.27 -0.36
C TYR A 123 -3.88 -12.38 0.43
N SER A 124 -4.06 -13.65 0.08
CA SER A 124 -3.26 -14.74 0.63
C SER A 124 -1.77 -14.56 0.33
N SER A 125 -1.42 -14.22 -0.91
CA SER A 125 -0.04 -13.90 -1.32
C SER A 125 0.50 -12.67 -0.57
N THR A 126 -0.35 -11.68 -0.31
CA THR A 126 -0.01 -10.49 0.48
C THR A 126 0.32 -10.86 1.93
N VAL A 127 -0.47 -11.73 2.56
CA VAL A 127 -0.20 -12.23 3.92
C VAL A 127 1.12 -12.99 3.96
N ILE A 128 1.41 -13.83 2.95
CA ILE A 128 2.67 -14.58 2.86
C ILE A 128 3.87 -13.63 2.70
N ALA A 129 3.75 -12.61 1.85
CA ALA A 129 4.87 -11.71 1.54
C ALA A 129 5.12 -10.62 2.59
N PHE A 130 4.07 -10.14 3.28
CA PHE A 130 4.13 -8.95 4.15
C PHE A 130 3.55 -9.18 5.55
N GLY A 131 3.11 -10.40 5.85
CA GLY A 131 2.45 -10.74 7.11
C GLY A 131 1.03 -10.18 7.21
N THR A 132 0.39 -10.47 8.35
CA THR A 132 -0.97 -10.00 8.68
C THR A 132 -1.04 -8.47 8.76
N HIS A 133 0.04 -7.83 9.21
CA HIS A 133 0.13 -6.36 9.29
C HIS A 133 0.08 -5.71 7.91
N GLY A 134 0.85 -6.22 6.94
CA GLY A 134 0.82 -5.73 5.56
C GLY A 134 -0.55 -5.92 4.91
N PHE A 135 -1.21 -7.05 5.18
CA PHE A 135 -2.58 -7.32 4.74
C PHE A 135 -3.58 -6.27 5.25
N ILE A 136 -3.63 -6.04 6.58
CA ILE A 136 -4.54 -5.05 7.18
C ILE A 136 -4.26 -3.65 6.61
N LYS A 137 -2.97 -3.28 6.50
CA LYS A 137 -2.57 -2.00 5.91
C LYS A 137 -3.05 -1.87 4.46
N SER A 138 -2.94 -2.93 3.65
CA SER A 138 -3.40 -2.90 2.25
C SER A 138 -4.92 -2.68 2.14
N LEU A 139 -5.71 -3.32 3.00
CA LEU A 139 -7.16 -3.12 3.06
C LEU A 139 -7.52 -1.68 3.43
N THR A 140 -6.91 -1.15 4.50
CA THR A 140 -7.12 0.26 4.87
C THR A 140 -6.61 1.22 3.80
N GLY A 141 -5.55 0.82 3.10
CA GLY A 141 -4.87 1.59 2.07
C GLY A 141 -5.70 1.84 0.82
N LEU A 142 -6.66 0.96 0.51
CA LEU A 142 -7.57 1.15 -0.62
C LEU A 142 -8.37 2.46 -0.51
N SER A 143 -8.69 2.90 0.71
CA SER A 143 -9.38 4.17 0.93
C SER A 143 -8.57 5.38 0.43
N TYR A 144 -7.24 5.27 0.38
CA TYR A 144 -6.36 6.32 -0.11
C TYR A 144 -6.45 6.53 -1.63
N LEU A 145 -7.12 5.65 -2.36
CA LEU A 145 -7.52 5.92 -3.75
C LEU A 145 -8.33 7.22 -3.86
N PHE A 146 -9.09 7.56 -2.82
CA PHE A 146 -9.92 8.76 -2.75
C PHE A 146 -9.27 9.93 -2.00
N ALA A 147 -8.12 9.71 -1.36
CA ALA A 147 -7.36 10.76 -0.67
C ALA A 147 -6.84 11.82 -1.64
N ASN A 148 -6.71 13.08 -1.22
CA ASN A 148 -6.18 14.12 -2.12
C ASN A 148 -4.67 14.20 -2.00
N ASP A 149 -4.21 14.62 -0.82
CA ASP A 149 -2.81 14.77 -0.50
C ASP A 149 -2.44 13.75 0.58
N ILE A 150 -1.48 12.91 0.23
CA ILE A 150 -0.85 11.97 1.16
C ILE A 150 0.55 12.52 1.39
N ALA A 151 0.86 12.91 2.62
CA ALA A 151 2.20 13.34 2.98
C ALA A 151 3.17 12.16 2.83
N HIS A 152 4.37 12.45 2.34
CA HIS A 152 5.40 11.44 2.26
C HIS A 152 5.76 10.95 3.67
N THR A 153 5.57 9.65 3.88
CA THR A 153 5.95 8.96 5.11
C THR A 153 6.52 7.59 4.75
N PRO A 154 7.44 7.00 5.53
CA PRO A 154 7.85 5.61 5.35
C PRO A 154 6.66 4.62 5.30
N ALA A 155 5.52 4.95 5.92
CA ALA A 155 4.29 4.19 5.82
C ALA A 155 3.64 4.25 4.42
N SER A 156 3.68 5.40 3.73
CA SER A 156 3.18 5.52 2.34
C SER A 156 4.06 4.75 1.36
N ASP A 157 5.37 4.76 1.56
CA ASP A 157 6.30 4.01 0.71
C ASP A 157 6.13 2.50 0.87
N TYR A 158 6.03 2.04 2.13
CA TYR A 158 5.74 0.66 2.44
C TYR A 158 4.43 0.19 1.79
N LEU A 159 3.39 1.02 1.84
CA LEU A 159 2.11 0.72 1.23
C LEU A 159 2.17 0.73 -0.31
N SER A 160 2.94 1.63 -0.91
CA SER A 160 3.21 1.63 -2.36
C SER A 160 3.87 0.32 -2.79
N VAL A 161 4.87 -0.16 -2.04
CA VAL A 161 5.53 -1.43 -2.30
C VAL A 161 4.56 -2.61 -2.24
N ILE A 162 3.65 -2.63 -1.25
CA ILE A 162 2.62 -3.66 -1.16
C ILE A 162 1.74 -3.67 -2.42
N PHE A 163 1.21 -2.52 -2.84
CA PHE A 163 0.34 -2.45 -4.01
C PHE A 163 1.06 -2.81 -5.32
N LYS A 164 2.34 -2.42 -5.48
CA LYS A 164 3.17 -2.87 -6.61
C LYS A 164 3.30 -4.39 -6.65
N ARG A 165 3.48 -5.03 -5.49
CA ARG A 165 3.52 -6.50 -5.42
C ARG A 165 2.15 -7.14 -5.64
N GLN A 166 1.07 -6.53 -5.18
CA GLN A 166 -0.30 -7.00 -5.46
C GLN A 166 -0.63 -7.00 -6.95
N VAL A 167 -0.13 -6.03 -7.74
CA VAL A 167 -0.20 -6.07 -9.22
C VAL A 167 0.47 -7.34 -9.77
N VAL A 168 1.64 -7.71 -9.26
CA VAL A 168 2.33 -8.93 -9.71
C VAL A 168 1.58 -10.18 -9.26
N PHE A 169 1.09 -10.21 -8.02
CA PHE A 169 0.35 -11.36 -7.48
C PHE A 169 -0.94 -11.63 -8.24
N ILE A 170 -1.71 -10.60 -8.57
CA ILE A 170 -2.98 -10.77 -9.28
C ILE A 170 -2.76 -11.25 -10.73
N TYR A 171 -1.75 -10.75 -11.43
CA TYR A 171 -1.40 -11.28 -12.75
C TYR A 171 -0.86 -12.71 -12.69
N GLY A 172 -0.06 -13.03 -11.66
CA GLY A 172 0.37 -14.41 -11.41
C GLY A 172 -0.81 -15.35 -11.14
N ALA A 173 -1.77 -14.92 -10.32
CA ALA A 173 -3.00 -15.67 -10.02
C ALA A 173 -3.81 -15.93 -11.30
N ALA A 174 -4.00 -14.89 -12.11
CA ALA A 174 -4.74 -14.98 -13.36
C ALA A 174 -4.07 -15.93 -14.35
N PHE A 175 -2.74 -15.88 -14.45
CA PHE A 175 -2.00 -16.79 -15.31
C PHE A 175 -2.14 -18.25 -14.87
N ILE A 176 -2.00 -18.54 -13.56
CA ILE A 176 -2.20 -19.88 -13.02
C ILE A 176 -3.63 -20.37 -13.30
N ALA A 177 -4.63 -19.55 -13.01
CA ALA A 177 -6.02 -19.92 -13.23
C ALA A 177 -6.35 -20.13 -14.72
N PHE A 178 -5.83 -19.27 -15.60
CA PHE A 178 -5.97 -19.41 -17.04
C PHE A 178 -5.37 -20.72 -17.56
N LEU A 179 -4.20 -21.13 -17.04
CA LEU A 179 -3.59 -22.40 -17.40
C LEU A 179 -4.42 -23.60 -16.90
N ILE A 180 -4.87 -23.56 -15.65
CA ILE A 180 -5.73 -24.61 -15.08
C ILE A 180 -7.04 -24.72 -15.87
N GLY A 181 -7.69 -23.61 -16.16
CA GLY A 181 -8.92 -23.56 -16.96
C GLY A 181 -8.69 -24.05 -18.38
N SER A 182 -7.56 -23.70 -19.01
CA SER A 182 -7.20 -24.21 -20.33
C SER A 182 -7.03 -25.73 -20.31
N ILE A 183 -6.30 -26.27 -19.34
CA ILE A 183 -6.12 -27.73 -19.17
C ILE A 183 -7.48 -28.41 -18.99
N ALA A 184 -8.35 -27.85 -18.13
CA ALA A 184 -9.68 -28.39 -17.90
C ALA A 184 -10.52 -28.45 -19.19
N ILE A 185 -10.52 -27.37 -19.98
CA ILE A 185 -11.24 -27.30 -21.26
C ILE A 185 -10.69 -28.33 -22.26
N PHE A 186 -9.36 -28.39 -22.43
CA PHE A 186 -8.73 -29.34 -23.36
C PHE A 186 -8.80 -30.79 -22.90
N SER A 187 -9.12 -31.05 -21.62
CA SER A 187 -9.33 -32.40 -21.10
C SER A 187 -10.80 -32.85 -21.13
N SER A 188 -11.74 -31.93 -21.40
CA SER A 188 -13.17 -32.23 -21.38
C SER A 188 -13.62 -32.82 -22.72
N GLU A 189 -14.09 -34.07 -22.70
CA GLU A 189 -14.64 -34.74 -23.88
C GLU A 189 -15.81 -33.96 -24.48
N GLU A 190 -16.67 -33.36 -23.65
CA GLU A 190 -17.81 -32.54 -24.08
C GLU A 190 -17.36 -31.27 -24.80
N ALA A 191 -16.32 -30.60 -24.28
CA ALA A 191 -15.77 -29.40 -24.91
C ALA A 191 -15.07 -29.73 -26.23
N ILE A 192 -14.34 -30.84 -26.30
CA ILE A 192 -13.67 -31.29 -27.52
C ILE A 192 -14.70 -31.67 -28.60
N ALA A 193 -15.81 -32.29 -28.21
CA ALA A 193 -16.84 -32.73 -29.15
C ALA A 193 -17.72 -31.59 -29.69
N SER A 194 -17.82 -30.46 -28.97
CA SER A 194 -18.72 -29.36 -29.33
C SER A 194 -18.02 -28.00 -29.33
N ASN A 195 -17.90 -27.41 -30.52
CA ASN A 195 -17.34 -26.07 -30.71
C ASN A 195 -18.04 -25.01 -29.85
N THR A 196 -19.35 -25.10 -29.66
CA THR A 196 -20.09 -24.11 -28.86
C THR A 196 -19.71 -24.20 -27.38
N ILE A 197 -19.54 -25.41 -26.85
CA ILE A 197 -19.10 -25.64 -25.46
C ILE A 197 -17.64 -25.19 -25.30
N PHE A 198 -16.78 -25.52 -26.25
CA PHE A 198 -15.39 -25.08 -26.25
C PHE A 198 -15.26 -23.54 -26.18
N PHE A 199 -15.89 -22.82 -27.10
CA PHE A 199 -15.74 -21.36 -27.17
C PHE A 199 -16.36 -20.65 -25.97
N SER A 200 -17.50 -21.14 -25.46
CA SER A 200 -18.12 -20.56 -24.27
C SER A 200 -17.28 -20.79 -23.01
N ALA A 201 -16.74 -21.99 -22.81
CA ALA A 201 -15.84 -22.26 -21.68
C ALA A 201 -14.54 -21.46 -21.79
N PHE A 202 -13.98 -21.34 -23.00
CA PHE A 202 -12.77 -20.55 -23.23
C PHE A 202 -13.01 -19.04 -23.03
N ALA A 203 -14.20 -18.54 -23.38
CA ALA A 203 -14.58 -17.16 -23.10
C ALA A 203 -14.58 -16.88 -21.59
N VAL A 204 -15.17 -17.77 -20.77
CA VAL A 204 -15.11 -17.66 -19.31
C VAL A 204 -13.67 -17.71 -18.80
N ASN A 205 -12.85 -18.59 -19.35
CA ASN A 205 -11.43 -18.67 -18.99
C ASN A 205 -10.65 -17.38 -19.31
N LEU A 206 -11.04 -16.64 -20.36
CA LEU A 206 -10.44 -15.33 -20.68
C LEU A 206 -10.88 -14.22 -19.71
N LEU A 207 -12.08 -14.32 -19.12
CA LEU A 207 -12.57 -13.33 -18.16
C LEU A 207 -11.63 -13.18 -16.96
N ILE A 208 -10.98 -14.26 -16.51
CA ILE A 208 -10.07 -14.18 -15.37
C ILE A 208 -8.86 -13.28 -15.63
N VAL A 209 -8.35 -13.26 -16.87
CA VAL A 209 -7.27 -12.37 -17.29
C VAL A 209 -7.78 -10.93 -17.37
N MET A 210 -8.99 -10.74 -17.88
CA MET A 210 -9.64 -9.43 -17.96
C MET A 210 -9.85 -8.84 -16.55
N TYR A 211 -10.39 -9.60 -15.60
CA TYR A 211 -10.61 -9.14 -14.23
C TYR A 211 -9.31 -8.75 -13.53
N ALA A 212 -8.25 -9.55 -13.73
CA ALA A 212 -6.94 -9.22 -13.20
C ALA A 212 -6.41 -7.92 -13.78
N ALA A 213 -6.57 -7.67 -15.08
CA ALA A 213 -6.19 -6.41 -15.71
C ALA A 213 -7.00 -5.23 -15.15
N ILE A 214 -8.32 -5.37 -14.99
CA ILE A 214 -9.18 -4.31 -14.43
C ILE A 214 -8.75 -3.96 -13.00
N LEU A 215 -8.52 -4.95 -12.14
CA LEU A 215 -8.13 -4.73 -10.76
C LEU A 215 -6.68 -4.20 -10.64
N ALA A 216 -5.75 -4.76 -11.40
CA ALA A 216 -4.35 -4.33 -11.40
C ALA A 216 -4.18 -2.90 -11.92
N GLU A 217 -4.75 -2.60 -13.09
CA GLU A 217 -4.57 -1.32 -13.78
C GLU A 217 -5.54 -0.25 -13.31
N GLY A 218 -6.75 -0.65 -12.87
CA GLY A 218 -7.77 0.28 -12.38
C GLY A 218 -7.62 0.66 -10.91
N VAL A 219 -7.08 -0.23 -10.07
CA VAL A 219 -7.04 -0.02 -8.61
C VAL A 219 -5.62 0.00 -8.08
N TYR A 220 -4.88 -1.10 -8.22
CA TYR A 220 -3.59 -1.25 -7.53
C TYR A 220 -2.49 -0.36 -8.10
N ARG A 221 -2.32 -0.30 -9.43
CA ARG A 221 -1.27 0.49 -10.07
C ARG A 221 -1.45 2.00 -9.88
N PRO A 222 -2.65 2.59 -10.05
CA PRO A 222 -2.88 4.00 -9.78
C PRO A 222 -2.61 4.34 -8.31
N LEU A 223 -3.02 3.47 -7.38
CA LEU A 223 -2.81 3.67 -5.95
C LEU A 223 -1.33 3.60 -5.57
N ALA A 224 -0.61 2.60 -6.08
CA ALA A 224 0.83 2.48 -5.90
C ALA A 224 1.59 3.72 -6.38
N THR A 225 1.24 4.19 -7.59
CA THR A 225 1.83 5.38 -8.21
C THR A 225 1.52 6.63 -7.37
N LYS A 226 0.27 6.80 -6.93
CA LYS A 226 -0.16 7.93 -6.11
C LYS A 226 0.59 8.01 -4.77
N LEU A 227 0.90 6.88 -4.17
CA LEU A 227 1.69 6.79 -2.94
C LEU A 227 3.18 7.08 -3.16
N GLU A 228 3.71 6.78 -4.35
CA GLU A 228 5.14 6.96 -4.71
C GLU A 228 5.46 8.38 -5.22
N THR A 229 4.70 8.90 -6.19
CA THR A 229 5.02 10.14 -6.93
C THR A 229 5.01 11.40 -6.05
N ARG A 230 4.44 11.32 -4.85
CA ARG A 230 4.43 12.40 -3.87
C ARG A 230 5.81 12.67 -3.24
N SER A 231 6.74 11.71 -3.28
CA SER A 231 8.15 11.90 -2.93
C SER A 231 8.84 12.92 -3.84
N ILE A 232 8.58 12.83 -5.14
CA ILE A 232 9.19 13.66 -6.20
C ILE A 232 8.59 15.08 -6.17
N ALA A 233 7.26 15.21 -6.07
CA ALA A 233 6.61 16.52 -6.02
C ALA A 233 7.03 17.37 -4.80
N GLN A 234 7.36 16.71 -3.68
CA GLN A 234 7.85 17.40 -2.48
C GLN A 234 9.31 17.84 -2.63
N GLN A 235 10.14 17.12 -3.39
CA GLN A 235 11.49 17.58 -3.75
C GLN A 235 11.46 18.83 -4.65
N PHE A 236 10.54 18.88 -5.62
CA PHE A 236 10.40 20.06 -6.49
C PHE A 236 9.89 21.30 -5.74
N LYS A 237 8.99 21.16 -4.76
CA LYS A 237 8.53 22.28 -3.92
C LYS A 237 9.57 22.83 -2.94
N VAL A 238 10.66 22.09 -2.68
CA VAL A 238 11.76 22.55 -1.81
C VAL A 238 12.85 23.25 -2.63
N ALA A 239 12.83 23.11 -3.95
CA ALA A 239 13.76 23.74 -4.89
C ALA A 239 13.28 25.11 -5.43
N GLU A 240 12.07 25.54 -5.03
CA GLU A 240 11.43 26.83 -5.38
C GLU A 240 11.34 27.71 -4.12
#